data_AF-A0A4Y9QTX1-F1
#
_entry.id   AF-A0A4Y9QTX1-F1
#
_cell.length_a   1.000
_cell.length_b   1.000
_cell.length_c   1.000
_cell.angle_alpha   90.00
_cell.angle_beta   90.00
_cell.angle_gamma   90.00
#
_symmetry.space_group_name_H-M   'P 1'
#
loop_
_entity.id
_entity.type
_entity.pdbx_description
1 polymer ?
#
loop_
_entity_poly.entity_id
_entity_poly.type
_entity_poly.pdbx_seq_one_letter_code
_entity_poly.pdbx_strand_id
1 'polypeptide(L)' 'MESKQKIGWNVIRTILFIVIGLMNTVFIKAEDVGSFKNYLGYVLLVLGLIDAFFLIRSKVNSAKRS' A
#
# COMPACT_ATOMS: atom_id res chain seq x y z
N MET A 1 21.24 6.25 -22.97
CA MET A 1 19.92 6.85 -22.69
C MET A 1 19.30 6.08 -21.53
N GLU A 2 19.35 6.64 -20.32
CA GLU A 2 18.71 6.00 -19.17
C GLU A 2 17.20 6.05 -19.35
N SER A 3 16.57 4.89 -19.53
CA SER A 3 15.12 4.77 -19.53
C SER A 3 14.62 5.12 -18.13
N LYS A 4 14.20 6.37 -17.92
CA LYS A 4 13.47 6.76 -16.72
C LYS A 4 12.18 5.95 -16.69
N GLN A 5 12.19 4.80 -16.00
CA GLN A 5 10.97 4.09 -15.66
C GLN A 5 10.10 5.07 -14.89
N LYS A 6 9.08 5.61 -15.54
CA LYS A 6 8.03 6.38 -14.86
C LYS A 6 7.31 5.39 -13.95
N ILE A 7 7.70 5.36 -12.69
CA ILE A 7 6.95 4.67 -11.65
C ILE A 7 5.54 5.26 -11.70
N GLY A 8 4.55 4.42 -12.02
CA GLY A 8 3.17 4.86 -12.13
C GLY A 8 2.67 5.41 -10.80
N TRP A 9 1.86 6.47 -10.84
CA TRP A 9 1.27 7.09 -9.65
C TRP A 9 0.59 6.06 -8.72
N ASN A 10 -0.04 5.04 -9.29
CA ASN A 10 -0.68 3.96 -8.53
C ASN A 10 0.33 3.17 -7.67
N VAL A 11 1.56 2.96 -8.15
CA VAL A 11 2.62 2.26 -7.41
C VAL A 11 3.09 3.12 -6.24
N ILE A 12 3.32 4.41 -6.47
CA ILE A 12 3.69 5.36 -5.41
C ILE A 12 2.60 5.43 -4.34
N ARG A 13 1.33 5.55 -4.76
CA ARG A 13 0.17 5.57 -3.86
C ARG A 13 0.06 4.30 -3.01
N THR A 14 0.29 3.13 -3.62
CA THR A 14 0.26 1.84 -2.90
C THR A 14 1.37 1.77 -1.85
N ILE A 15 2.59 2.18 -2.21
CA ILE A 15 3.72 2.25 -1.27
C ILE A 15 3.40 3.21 -0.11
N LEU A 16 2.81 4.37 -0.40
CA LEU A 16 2.39 5.33 0.64
C LEU A 16 1.37 4.73 1.60
N PHE A 17 0.33 4.05 1.08
CA PHE A 17 -0.67 3.40 1.95
C PHE A 17 -0.06 2.32 2.85
N ILE A 18 0.85 1.51 2.31
CA ILE A 18 1.54 0.46 3.08
C ILE A 18 2.45 1.09 4.14
N VAL A 19 3.27 2.08 3.78
CA VAL A 19 4.20 2.72 4.72
C VAL A 19 3.44 3.45 5.83
N ILE A 20 2.44 4.25 5.49
CA ILE A 20 1.65 5.00 6.48
C ILE A 20 0.85 4.03 7.37
N GLY A 21 0.23 3.00 6.78
CA GLY A 21 -0.50 1.99 7.53
C GLY A 21 0.42 1.23 8.49
N LEU A 22 1.58 0.74 8.02
CA LEU A 22 2.58 0.09 8.88
C LEU A 22 3.12 1.01 9.95
N MET A 23 3.41 2.29 9.65
CA MET A 23 3.88 3.22 10.67
C MET A 23 2.85 3.43 11.78
N ASN A 24 1.56 3.51 11.44
CA ASN A 24 0.49 3.64 12.43
C ASN A 24 0.24 2.36 13.22
N THR A 25 0.58 1.18 12.69
CA THR A 25 0.35 -0.11 13.36
C THR A 25 1.58 -0.64 14.11
N VAL A 26 2.80 -0.47 13.58
CA VAL A 26 4.05 -1.01 14.15
C VAL A 26 4.60 -0.11 15.25
N PHE A 27 4.49 1.21 15.11
CA PHE A 27 4.89 2.17 16.16
C PHE A 27 3.77 2.46 17.15
N ILE A 28 2.67 1.70 17.10
CA ILE A 28 1.61 1.89 18.06
C ILE A 28 2.09 1.42 19.44
N LYS A 29 1.92 2.28 20.43
CA LYS A 29 2.16 1.86 21.81
C LYS A 29 1.04 0.93 22.25
N ALA A 30 1.37 -0.04 23.10
CA ALA A 30 0.39 -1.02 23.60
C ALA A 30 -0.82 -0.36 24.29
N GLU A 31 -0.61 0.81 24.89
CA GLU A 31 -1.62 1.67 25.52
C GLU A 31 -2.61 2.32 24.53
N ASP A 32 -2.21 2.49 23.26
CA ASP A 32 -3.04 3.12 22.22
C ASP A 32 -3.80 2.09 21.35
N VAL A 33 -3.69 0.80 21.69
CA VAL A 33 -4.39 -0.30 21.02
C VAL A 33 -5.89 -0.17 21.30
N GLY A 34 -6.64 0.17 20.25
CA GLY A 34 -8.09 0.43 20.33
C GLY A 34 -8.46 1.91 20.21
N SER A 35 -7.47 2.80 20.12
CA SER A 35 -7.69 4.20 19.75
C SER A 35 -8.14 4.35 18.29
N PHE A 36 -8.79 5.47 17.97
CA PHE A 36 -9.20 5.80 16.59
C PHE A 36 -8.02 5.77 15.61
N LYS A 37 -6.81 6.19 16.04
CA LYS A 37 -5.59 6.15 15.22
C LYS A 37 -5.20 4.72 14.85
N ASN A 38 -5.39 3.76 15.75
CA ASN A 38 -5.13 2.34 15.48
C ASN A 38 -6.04 1.82 14.36
N TYR A 39 -7.36 2.06 14.49
CA TYR A 39 -8.33 1.64 13.49
C TYR A 39 -8.07 2.29 12.13
N LEU A 40 -7.69 3.57 12.11
CA LEU A 40 -7.30 4.25 10.88
C LEU A 40 -6.07 3.61 10.23
N GLY A 41 -5.06 3.23 11.03
CA GLY A 41 -3.88 2.49 10.56
C GLY A 41 -4.23 1.16 9.91
N TYR A 42 -5.11 0.37 10.54
CA TYR A 42 -5.59 -0.89 9.96
C TYR A 42 -6.38 -0.69 8.67
N VAL A 43 -7.24 0.32 8.60
CA VAL A 43 -7.98 0.64 7.37
C VAL A 43 -7.01 1.01 6.23
N LEU A 44 -6.00 1.83 6.51
CA LEU A 44 -4.98 2.22 5.53
C LEU A 44 -4.16 1.01 5.05
N LEU A 45 -3.82 0.09 5.95
CA LEU A 45 -3.15 -1.18 5.60
C LEU A 45 -4.01 -2.04 4.68
N VAL A 46 -5.29 -2.23 5.01
CA VAL A 46 -6.23 -3.01 4.19
C VAL A 46 -6.39 -2.38 2.80
N LEU A 47 -6.54 -1.06 2.73
CA LEU A 47 -6.60 -0.34 1.46
C LEU A 47 -5.32 -0.49 0.64
N GLY A 48 -4.15 -0.40 1.29
CA GLY A 48 -2.86 -0.63 0.64
C GLY A 48 -2.72 -2.05 0.08
N LEU A 49 -3.19 -3.07 0.80
CA LEU A 49 -3.19 -4.46 0.35
C LEU A 49 -4.14 -4.69 -0.83
N ILE A 50 -5.33 -4.06 -0.82
CA ILE A 50 -6.28 -4.12 -1.94
C ILE A 50 -5.66 -3.46 -3.18
N ASP A 51 -5.09 -2.26 -3.05
CA ASP A 51 -4.47 -1.53 -4.17
C ASP A 51 -3.27 -2.32 -4.74
N ALA A 52 -2.47 -2.93 -3.87
CA ALA A 52 -1.39 -3.85 -4.26
C ALA A 52 -1.92 -5.07 -5.02
N PHE A 53 -3.00 -5.70 -4.56
CA PHE A 53 -3.61 -6.84 -5.23
C PHE A 53 -4.08 -6.47 -6.65
N PHE A 54 -4.74 -5.32 -6.82
CA PHE A 54 -5.15 -4.84 -8.14
C PHE A 54 -3.96 -4.54 -9.06
N LEU A 55 -2.88 -3.95 -8.53
CA LEU A 55 -1.66 -3.71 -9.31
C LEU A 55 -1.00 -5.00 -9.77
N ILE A 56 -0.87 -5.99 -8.87
CA ILE A 56 -0.31 -7.31 -9.20
C ILE A 56 -1.18 -7.99 -10.24
N ARG A 57 -2.50 -8.03 -10.04
CA ARG A 57 -3.46 -8.62 -11.00
C ARG A 57 -3.38 -7.94 -12.37
N SER A 58 -3.29 -6.62 -12.41
CA SER A 58 -3.16 -5.85 -13.65
C SER A 58 -1.87 -6.18 -14.39
N LYS A 59 -0.74 -6.27 -13.67
CA LYS A 59 0.55 -6.68 -14.26
C LYS A 59 0.52 -8.11 -14.78
N VAL A 60 -0.01 -9.07 -14.00
CA VAL A 60 -0.11 -10.48 -14.40
C VAL A 60 -1.00 -10.64 -15.63
N ASN A 61 -2.15 -9.96 -15.66
CA ASN A 61 -3.05 -10.00 -16.82
C ASN A 61 -2.43 -9.35 -18.07
N SER A 62 -1.65 -8.28 -17.90
CA SER A 62 -0.93 -7.64 -19.00
C SER A 62 0.18 -8.55 -19.55
N ALA A 63 0.89 -9.26 -18.67
CA ALA A 63 1.93 -10.23 -19.05
C ALA A 63 1.35 -11.47 -19.75
N LYS A 64 0.13 -11.90 -19.41
CA LYS A 64 -0.54 -13.06 -20.02
C LYS A 64 -1.13 -12.78 -21.41
N ARG A 65 -1.23 -11.50 -21.82
CA ARG A 65 -1.74 -11.07 -23.14
C ARG A 65 -0.64 -10.72 -24.15
N SER A 66 0.64 -10.78 -23.74
CA SER A 66 1.80 -10.64 -24.62
C SER A 66 2.34 -11.99 -25.03
#